data_AF-A0A4U6BGP4-F1
#
_entry.id   AF-A0A4U6BGP4-F1
#
_cell.length_a   1.000
_cell.length_b   1.000
_cell.length_c   1.000
_cell.angle_alpha   90.00
_cell.angle_beta   90.00
_cell.angle_gamma   90.00
#
_symmetry.space_group_name_H-M   'P 1'
#
loop_
_entity.id
_entity.type
_entity.pdbx_description
1 polymer ?
#
loop_
_entity_poly.entity_id
_entity_poly.type
_entity_poly.pdbx_seq_one_letter_code
_entity_poly.pdbx_strand_id
1 'polypeptide(L)'
;MTDANETVHRYLAVWNETDPARRQALIAESWAEGAIYVDPLMQGRGHAEIDGLVAAVQERFPGFRFELIGEADGHGDNLRFSWGFGPADGEALIKGTDFALIEGGRLKAVHGFLDQVPAAA
;
A
#
# COMPACT_ATOMS: atom_id res chain seq x y z
N MET A 1 12.74 -16.67 -5.45
CA MET A 1 12.14 -15.41 -5.93
C MET A 1 10.77 -15.33 -5.32
N THR A 2 10.47 -14.26 -4.59
CA THR A 2 9.12 -14.02 -4.07
C THR A 2 8.21 -13.66 -5.25
N ASP A 3 7.01 -14.21 -5.28
CA ASP A 3 6.03 -13.84 -6.31
C ASP A 3 5.62 -12.37 -6.12
N ALA A 4 5.65 -11.61 -7.22
CA ALA A 4 5.35 -10.18 -7.21
C ALA A 4 3.89 -9.93 -6.79
N ASN A 5 2.94 -10.68 -7.35
CA ASN A 5 1.52 -10.54 -7.03
C ASN A 5 1.24 -10.94 -5.59
N GLU A 6 1.82 -12.02 -5.08
CA GLU A 6 1.67 -12.39 -3.66
C GLU A 6 2.17 -11.29 -2.71
N THR A 7 3.27 -10.62 -3.07
CA THR A 7 3.84 -9.53 -2.27
C THR A 7 2.91 -8.32 -2.27
N VAL A 8 2.37 -7.97 -3.43
CA VAL A 8 1.42 -6.86 -3.57
C VAL A 8 0.09 -7.15 -2.90
N HIS A 9 -0.42 -8.38 -2.97
CA HIS A 9 -1.64 -8.74 -2.24
C HIS A 9 -1.47 -8.61 -0.72
N ARG A 10 -0.30 -8.95 -0.16
CA ARG A 10 0.00 -8.71 1.26
C ARG A 10 0.09 -7.23 1.60
N TYR A 11 0.71 -6.44 0.72
CA TYR A 11 0.73 -4.98 0.85
C TYR A 11 -0.69 -4.40 0.87
N LEU A 12 -1.54 -4.73 -0.10
CA LEU A 12 -2.91 -4.24 -0.17
C LEU A 12 -3.78 -4.77 0.99
N ALA A 13 -3.47 -5.96 1.53
CA ALA A 13 -4.14 -6.48 2.72
C ALA A 13 -3.89 -5.60 3.94
N VAL A 14 -2.67 -5.07 4.13
CA VAL A 14 -2.37 -4.08 5.18
C VAL A 14 -3.26 -2.84 5.03
N TRP A 15 -3.30 -2.27 3.82
CA TRP A 15 -4.09 -1.06 3.55
C TRP A 15 -5.60 -1.26 3.73
N ASN A 16 -6.10 -2.48 3.54
CA ASN A 16 -7.52 -2.82 3.66
C ASN A 16 -7.92 -3.42 5.02
N GLU A 17 -7.00 -3.70 5.93
CA GLU A 17 -7.30 -4.26 7.25
C GLU A 17 -7.71 -3.15 8.22
N THR A 18 -8.95 -3.24 8.70
CA THR A 18 -9.57 -2.23 9.57
C THR A 18 -9.36 -2.51 11.06
N ASP A 19 -9.08 -3.77 11.44
CA ASP A 19 -8.72 -4.12 12.81
C ASP A 19 -7.28 -3.68 13.10
N PRO A 20 -7.06 -2.76 14.07
CA PRO A 20 -5.72 -2.22 14.32
C PRO A 20 -4.69 -3.27 14.74
N ALA A 21 -5.08 -4.24 15.57
CA ALA A 21 -4.16 -5.27 16.06
C ALA A 21 -3.74 -6.23 14.95
N ARG A 22 -4.68 -6.60 14.07
CA ARG A 22 -4.39 -7.42 12.89
C ARG A 22 -3.52 -6.66 11.88
N ARG A 23 -3.82 -5.39 11.64
CA ARG A 23 -3.03 -4.55 10.73
C ARG A 23 -1.59 -4.42 11.21
N GLN A 24 -1.38 -4.20 12.51
CA GLN A 24 -0.04 -4.14 13.11
C GLN A 24 0.73 -5.46 12.94
N ALA A 25 0.06 -6.61 13.12
CA ALA A 25 0.66 -7.91 12.87
C ALA A 25 1.04 -8.09 11.39
N LEU A 26 0.14 -7.75 10.46
CA LEU A 26 0.41 -7.80 9.02
C LEU A 26 1.58 -6.90 8.62
N ILE A 27 1.67 -5.68 9.19
CA ILE A 27 2.80 -4.77 8.96
C ILE A 27 4.11 -5.41 9.47
N ALA A 28 4.11 -5.97 10.68
CA ALA A 28 5.28 -6.61 11.26
C ALA A 28 5.77 -7.84 10.47
N GLU A 29 4.88 -8.53 9.77
CA GLU A 29 5.20 -9.67 8.91
C GLU A 29 5.73 -9.23 7.54
N SER A 30 5.15 -8.18 6.95
CA SER A 30 5.39 -7.80 5.55
C SER A 30 6.39 -6.66 5.35
N TRP A 31 6.66 -5.82 6.37
CA TRP A 31 7.58 -4.68 6.29
C TRP A 31 8.83 -4.89 7.14
N ALA A 32 9.97 -4.38 6.66
CA ALA A 32 11.17 -4.27 7.47
C ALA A 32 10.96 -3.25 8.61
N GLU A 33 11.65 -3.42 9.74
CA GLU A 33 11.44 -2.62 10.96
C GLU A 33 11.60 -1.10 10.72
N GLY A 34 12.59 -0.73 9.91
CA GLY A 34 12.89 0.66 9.54
C GLY A 34 12.36 1.09 8.17
N ALA A 35 11.38 0.37 7.62
CA ALA A 35 10.91 0.61 6.27
C ALA A 35 10.30 2.01 6.10
N ILE A 36 10.33 2.52 4.87
CA ILE A 36 9.80 3.84 4.55
C ILE A 36 8.62 3.72 3.58
N TYR A 37 7.62 4.57 3.78
CA TYR A 37 6.57 4.85 2.80
C TYR A 37 6.61 6.34 2.48
N VAL A 38 6.61 6.70 1.20
CA VAL A 38 6.51 8.08 0.75
C VAL A 38 5.68 8.14 -0.52
N ASP A 39 4.68 9.02 -0.54
CA ASP A 39 3.95 9.44 -1.74
C ASP A 39 3.82 10.99 -1.75
N PRO A 40 3.16 11.61 -2.74
CA PRO A 40 3.00 13.07 -2.78
C PRO A 40 2.23 13.71 -1.62
N LEU A 41 1.47 12.93 -0.84
CA LEU A 41 0.57 13.38 0.22
C LEU A 41 1.04 12.99 1.63
N MET A 42 1.77 11.89 1.76
CA MET A 42 2.04 11.20 3.02
C MET A 42 3.47 10.64 3.05
N GLN A 43 4.06 10.64 4.23
CA GLN A 43 5.33 9.95 4.48
C GLN A 43 5.31 9.31 5.87
N GLY A 44 5.99 8.19 6.03
CA GLY A 44 6.12 7.48 7.30
C GLY A 44 7.30 6.53 7.32
N ARG A 45 7.91 6.37 8.49
CA ARG A 45 9.04 5.47 8.72
C ARG A 45 8.77 4.52 9.89
N GLY A 46 9.00 3.23 9.63
CA GLY A 46 8.81 2.16 10.58
C GLY A 46 7.34 1.80 10.79
N HIS A 47 7.11 0.67 11.47
CA HIS A 47 5.79 0.04 11.56
C HIS A 47 4.72 0.96 12.17
N ALA A 48 5.07 1.72 13.20
CA ALA A 48 4.12 2.59 13.90
C ALA A 48 3.62 3.75 13.02
N GLU A 49 4.51 4.41 12.28
CA GLU A 49 4.10 5.50 11.39
C GLU A 49 3.32 4.96 10.19
N ILE A 50 3.72 3.81 9.63
CA ILE A 50 2.98 3.15 8.54
C ILE A 50 1.56 2.75 8.99
N ASP A 51 1.41 2.16 10.18
CA ASP A 51 0.08 1.86 10.75
C ASP A 51 -0.78 3.13 10.90
N GLY A 52 -0.18 4.21 11.40
CA GLY A 52 -0.85 5.50 11.54
C GLY A 52 -1.31 6.09 10.21
N LEU A 53 -0.50 5.99 9.15
CA LEU A 53 -0.88 6.42 7.81
C LEU A 53 -2.08 5.62 7.27
N VAL A 54 -2.05 4.30 7.40
CA VAL A 54 -3.15 3.44 6.93
C VAL A 54 -4.43 3.77 7.70
N ALA A 55 -4.35 3.91 9.02
CA ALA A 55 -5.49 4.28 9.85
C ALA A 55 -6.09 5.64 9.43
N ALA A 56 -5.25 6.64 9.18
CA ALA A 56 -5.69 7.97 8.76
C ALA A 56 -6.39 7.95 7.38
N VAL A 57 -5.89 7.15 6.44
CA VAL A 57 -6.54 6.96 5.13
C VAL A 57 -7.91 6.28 5.29
N GLN A 58 -8.00 5.23 6.10
CA GLN A 58 -9.25 4.52 6.37
C GLN A 58 -10.29 5.41 7.07
N GLU A 59 -9.86 6.25 8.02
CA GLU A 59 -10.75 7.20 8.71
C GLU A 59 -11.29 8.26 7.75
N ARG A 60 -10.43 8.78 6.86
CA ARG A 60 -10.82 9.80 5.89
C ARG A 60 -11.76 9.26 4.81
N PHE A 61 -11.64 7.99 4.45
CA PHE A 61 -12.38 7.35 3.37
C PHE A 61 -13.06 6.06 3.84
N PRO A 62 -14.07 6.16 4.73
CA PRO A 62 -14.75 4.99 5.27
C PRO A 62 -15.45 4.20 4.15
N GLY A 63 -15.26 2.88 4.15
CA GLY A 63 -15.84 1.97 3.16
C GLY A 63 -15.11 1.95 1.80
N PHE A 64 -14.02 2.71 1.65
CA PHE A 64 -13.16 2.59 0.48
C PHE A 64 -12.20 1.43 0.63
N ARG A 65 -11.78 0.85 -0.49
CA ARG A 65 -10.85 -0.27 -0.57
C ARG A 65 -9.83 -0.04 -1.65
N PHE A 66 -8.64 -0.59 -1.42
CA PHE A 66 -7.59 -0.68 -2.42
C PHE A 66 -7.69 -1.99 -3.19
N GLU A 67 -7.58 -1.93 -4.51
CA GLU A 67 -7.58 -3.10 -5.40
C GLU A 67 -6.42 -3.02 -6.39
N LEU A 68 -5.85 -4.18 -6.75
CA LEU A 68 -4.79 -4.27 -7.74
C LEU A 68 -5.35 -3.98 -9.14
N ILE A 69 -4.68 -3.10 -9.89
CA ILE A 69 -4.98 -2.85 -11.29
C ILE A 69 -3.94 -3.62 -12.13
N GLY A 70 -4.41 -4.63 -12.88
CA GLY A 70 -3.53 -5.47 -13.68
C GLY A 70 -2.74 -6.47 -12.83
N GLU A 71 -1.48 -6.70 -13.20
CA GLU A 71 -0.57 -7.59 -12.48
C GLU A 71 0.64 -6.80 -11.97
N ALA A 72 1.17 -7.21 -10.82
CA ALA A 72 2.44 -6.72 -10.33
C ALA A 72 3.60 -7.28 -11.16
N ASP A 73 4.63 -6.47 -11.38
CA ASP A 73 5.86 -6.88 -12.04
C ASP A 73 7.09 -6.53 -11.19
N GLY A 74 8.20 -7.23 -11.42
CA GLY A 74 9.39 -7.01 -10.62
C GLY A 74 10.62 -7.70 -11.18
N HIS A 75 11.79 -7.21 -10.76
CA HIS A 75 13.08 -7.79 -11.09
C HIS A 75 14.10 -7.51 -9.98
N GLY A 76 14.93 -8.52 -9.65
CA GLY A 76 15.78 -8.44 -8.46
C GLY A 76 14.95 -8.13 -7.23
N ASP A 77 15.31 -7.06 -6.53
CA ASP A 77 14.61 -6.58 -5.32
C ASP A 77 13.57 -5.48 -5.61
N ASN A 78 13.32 -5.16 -6.89
CA ASN A 78 12.40 -4.11 -7.31
C ASN A 78 11.04 -4.70 -7.64
N LEU A 79 10.00 -4.02 -7.18
CA LEU A 79 8.60 -4.37 -7.40
C LEU A 79 7.86 -3.12 -7.88
N ARG A 80 6.96 -3.27 -8.84
CA ARG A 80 6.06 -2.22 -9.33
C ARG A 80 4.65 -2.79 -9.45
N PHE A 81 3.67 -1.98 -9.09
CA PHE A 81 2.25 -2.31 -9.23
C PHE A 81 1.39 -1.06 -9.22
N SER A 82 0.23 -1.15 -9.86
CA SER A 82 -0.77 -0.07 -9.86
C SER A 82 -1.99 -0.50 -9.06
N TRP A 83 -2.65 0.44 -8.41
CA TRP A 83 -3.81 0.18 -7.57
C TRP A 83 -4.91 1.20 -7.82
N GLY A 84 -6.14 0.78 -7.56
CA GLY A 84 -7.33 1.63 -7.52
C GLY A 84 -7.83 1.76 -6.09
N PHE A 85 -8.36 2.93 -5.75
CA PHE A 85 -8.93 3.22 -4.45
C PHE A 85 -10.30 3.88 -4.61
N GLY A 86 -11.33 3.23 -4.06
CA GLY A 86 -12.72 3.65 -4.22
C GLY A 86 -13.69 2.87 -3.33
N PRO A 87 -14.99 3.18 -3.36
CA PRO A 87 -16.01 2.43 -2.63
C PRO A 87 -16.02 0.95 -3.03
N ALA A 88 -16.29 0.05 -2.09
CA ALA A 88 -16.28 -1.40 -2.34
C ALA A 88 -17.19 -1.86 -3.51
N ASP A 89 -18.31 -1.17 -3.73
CA ASP A 89 -19.29 -1.49 -4.78
C ASP A 89 -19.26 -0.47 -5.95
N GLY A 90 -18.15 0.27 -6.11
CA GLY A 90 -18.05 1.37 -7.08
C GLY A 90 -16.73 1.41 -7.84
N GLU A 91 -16.64 2.33 -8.80
CA GLU A 91 -15.39 2.53 -9.54
C GLU A 91 -14.31 3.18 -8.67
N ALA A 92 -13.06 2.79 -8.90
CA ALA A 92 -11.90 3.42 -8.28
C ALA A 92 -11.83 4.92 -8.68
N LEU A 93 -11.93 5.79 -7.67
CA LEU A 93 -11.91 7.24 -7.86
C LEU A 93 -10.49 7.79 -7.89
N ILE A 94 -9.61 7.17 -7.10
CA ILE A 94 -8.18 7.47 -7.04
C ILE A 94 -7.43 6.27 -7.60
N LYS A 95 -6.39 6.51 -8.38
CA LYS A 95 -5.48 5.47 -8.88
C LYS A 95 -4.05 5.91 -8.63
N GLY A 96 -3.20 4.95 -8.34
CA GLY A 96 -1.78 5.19 -8.13
C GLY A 96 -0.93 4.02 -8.59
N THR A 97 0.37 4.29 -8.66
CA THR A 97 1.40 3.30 -8.97
C THR A 97 2.48 3.42 -7.93
N ASP A 98 2.80 2.30 -7.30
CA ASP A 98 3.82 2.21 -6.27
C ASP A 98 5.02 1.43 -6.78
N PHE A 99 6.20 1.89 -6.40
CA PHE A 99 7.47 1.20 -6.60
C PHE A 99 8.02 0.81 -5.24
N ALA A 100 8.27 -0.49 -5.04
CA ALA A 100 8.75 -1.02 -3.78
C ALA A 100 10.13 -1.68 -3.91
N LEU A 101 10.94 -1.55 -2.86
CA LEU A 101 12.17 -2.30 -2.67
C LEU A 101 11.95 -3.39 -1.63
N ILE A 102 12.39 -4.61 -1.94
CA ILE A 102 12.30 -5.78 -1.08
C ILE A 102 13.66 -6.08 -0.45
N GLU A 103 13.69 -6.40 0.84
CA GLU A 103 14.89 -6.87 1.54
C GLU A 103 14.50 -8.04 2.44
N GLY A 104 15.15 -9.19 2.27
CA GLY A 104 14.84 -10.39 3.06
C GLY A 104 13.38 -10.86 2.91
N GLY A 105 12.75 -10.60 1.76
CA GLY A 105 11.35 -10.94 1.50
C GLY A 105 10.32 -9.98 2.11
N ARG A 106 10.76 -8.84 2.68
CA ARG A 106 9.91 -7.80 3.27
C ARG A 106 10.06 -6.47 2.55
N LEU A 107 9.04 -5.62 2.61
CA LEU A 107 9.06 -4.26 2.07
C LEU A 107 10.03 -3.40 2.89
N LYS A 108 11.06 -2.87 2.22
CA LYS A 108 12.04 -1.94 2.78
C LYS A 108 11.68 -0.49 2.48
N ALA A 109 11.20 -0.23 1.28
CA ALA A 109 10.77 1.09 0.85
C ALA A 109 9.60 0.97 -0.11
N VAL A 110 8.65 1.89 -0.03
CA VAL A 110 7.57 2.06 -1.00
C VAL A 110 7.51 3.53 -1.38
N HIS A 111 7.55 3.79 -2.69
CA HIS A 111 7.47 5.10 -3.30
C HIS A 111 6.23 5.15 -4.18
N GLY A 112 5.19 5.86 -3.72
CA GLY A 112 3.91 5.97 -4.40
C GLY A 112 3.83 7.18 -5.33
N PHE A 113 3.07 7.03 -6.41
CA PHE A 113 2.68 8.08 -7.34
C PHE A 113 1.17 8.01 -7.57
N LEU A 114 0.55 9.17 -7.78
CA LEU A 114 -0.88 9.25 -8.09
C LEU A 114 -1.06 9.42 -9.60
N ASP A 115 -1.76 8.47 -10.21
CA ASP A 115 -2.05 8.45 -11.65
C ASP A 115 -3.37 9.15 -11.98
N GLN A 116 -4.32 9.09 -11.03
CA GLN A 116 -5.62 9.74 -11.13
C GLN A 116 -6.07 10.18 -9.74
N VAL A 117 -6.40 11.45 -9.59
CA VAL A 117 -7.11 12.00 -8.43
C VAL A 117 -8.37 12.72 -8.91
N PRO A 118 -9.48 12.68 -8.16
CA PRO A 118 -10.62 13.51 -8.46
C PRO A 118 -10.19 14.98 -8.51
N ALA A 119 -10.61 15.71 -9.55
CA ALA A 119 -10.44 17.16 -9.56
C ALA A 119 -11.10 17.73 -8.30
N ALA A 120 -10.40 18.60 -7.57
CA ALA A 120 -11.01 19.35 -6.48
C ALA A 120 -12.21 20.10 -7.06
N ALA A 121 -13.40 19.80 -6.56
CA ALA A 121 -14.62 20.53 -6.89
C ALA A 121 -14.60 21.91 -6.22
#